data_AF-A0A7C6HV42-F1
#
_entry.id   AF-A0A7C6HV42-F1
#
_cell.length_a   1.000
_cell.length_b   1.000
_cell.length_c   1.000
_cell.angle_alpha   90.00
_cell.angle_beta   90.00
_cell.angle_gamma   90.00
#
_symmetry.space_group_name_H-M   'P 1'
#
loop_
_entity.id
_entity.type
_entity.pdbx_description
1 polymer ?
#
loop_
_entity_poly.entity_id
_entity_poly.type
_entity_poly.pdbx_seq_one_letter_code
_entity_poly.pdbx_strand_id
1 'polypeptide(L)' 'MVMKEQDVGFFRLIDQPVTLNKGRKYCELAVTNEGERTIQIGSHFHFFEVNKSLVFERESAFGMH' A
#
# COMPACT_ATOMS: atom_id res chain seq x y z
N MET A 1 -18.65 17.33 -15.36
CA MET A 1 -19.74 16.57 -16.01
C MET A 1 -20.06 15.40 -15.10
N VAL A 2 -21.29 15.30 -14.58
CA VAL A 2 -21.70 14.16 -13.74
C VAL A 2 -22.23 13.08 -14.68
N MET A 3 -21.60 11.89 -14.66
CA MET A 3 -22.08 10.75 -15.44
C MET A 3 -23.43 10.29 -14.87
N LYS A 4 -24.43 10.18 -15.73
CA LYS A 4 -25.75 9.66 -15.39
C LYS A 4 -25.77 8.15 -15.63
N GLU A 5 -26.70 7.47 -14.97
CA GLU A 5 -26.86 6.03 -15.11
C GLU A 5 -27.09 5.56 -16.56
N GLN A 6 -27.61 6.46 -17.41
CA GLN A 6 -27.88 6.18 -18.81
C GLN A 6 -26.64 6.34 -19.71
N ASP A 7 -25.54 6.86 -19.18
CA ASP A 7 -24.33 7.14 -19.95
C ASP A 7 -23.53 5.86 -20.20
N VAL A 8 -22.96 5.72 -21.41
CA VAL A 8 -22.06 4.60 -21.74
C VAL A 8 -20.80 4.69 -20.88
N GLY A 9 -20.44 3.58 -20.22
CA GLY A 9 -19.32 3.53 -19.27
C GLY A 9 -19.68 3.92 -17.84
N PHE A 10 -20.97 4.09 -17.53
CA PHE A 10 -21.43 4.31 -16.16
C PHE A 10 -21.17 3.08 -15.27
N PHE A 11 -20.62 3.33 -14.08
CA PHE A 11 -20.48 2.32 -13.02
C PHE A 11 -21.46 2.61 -11.89
N ARG A 12 -22.31 1.62 -11.58
CA ARG A 12 -23.10 1.62 -10.34
C ARG A 12 -22.31 0.94 -9.23
N LEU A 13 -21.73 1.74 -8.33
CA LEU A 13 -21.05 1.24 -7.14
C LEU A 13 -22.01 1.22 -5.95
N ILE A 14 -21.82 0.28 -5.03
CA ILE A 14 -22.48 0.29 -3.72
C ILE A 14 -21.57 1.01 -2.71
N ASP A 15 -22.16 1.61 -1.67
CA ASP A 15 -21.42 2.34 -0.62
C ASP A 15 -20.77 1.41 0.41
N GLN A 16 -20.39 0.20 -0.01
CA GLN A 16 -19.75 -0.78 0.84
C GLN A 16 -18.25 -0.84 0.54
N PRO A 17 -17.37 -0.63 1.54
CA PRO A 17 -15.94 -0.72 1.33
C PRO A 17 -15.51 -2.16 1.04
N VAL A 18 -14.49 -2.30 0.20
CA VAL A 18 -13.84 -3.59 -0.08
C VAL A 18 -12.74 -3.83 0.96
N THR A 19 -12.86 -4.91 1.73
CA THR A 19 -11.80 -5.33 2.66
C THR A 19 -10.65 -5.97 1.89
N LEU A 20 -9.45 -5.40 2.00
CA LEU A 20 -8.23 -5.96 1.44
C LEU A 20 -7.49 -6.82 2.48
N ASN A 21 -6.76 -7.83 2.01
CA ASN A 21 -5.82 -8.63 2.82
C ASN A 21 -6.41 -9.27 4.11
N LYS A 22 -7.72 -9.51 4.15
CA LYS A 22 -8.39 -10.11 5.32
C LYS A 22 -7.74 -11.42 5.73
N GLY A 23 -7.42 -11.55 7.02
CA GLY A 23 -6.86 -12.77 7.61
C GLY A 23 -5.36 -12.99 7.34
N ARG A 24 -4.67 -12.07 6.64
CA ARG A 24 -3.21 -12.11 6.54
C ARG A 24 -2.58 -11.55 7.82
N LYS A 25 -1.39 -12.06 8.15
CA LYS A 25 -0.55 -11.45 9.19
C LYS A 25 -0.10 -10.07 8.72
N TYR A 26 -0.02 -9.12 9.64
CA TYR A 26 0.49 -7.78 9.37
C TYR A 26 1.34 -7.31 10.55
N CYS A 27 2.18 -6.31 10.30
CA CYS A 27 2.89 -5.55 11.30
C CYS A 27 2.79 -4.05 10.97
N GLU A 28 2.92 -3.20 11.98
CA GLU A 28 3.00 -1.75 11.80
C GLU A 28 4.44 -1.32 12.12
N LEU A 29 5.04 -0.55 11.21
CA LEU A 29 6.42 -0.09 11.32
C LEU A 29 6.48 1.42 11.16
N ALA A 30 7.21 2.07 12.06
CA ALA A 30 7.65 3.45 11.86
C ALA A 30 8.88 3.41 10.94
N VAL A 31 8.82 4.15 9.83
CA VAL A 31 9.87 4.16 8.82
C VAL A 31 10.35 5.59 8.60
N THR A 32 11.65 5.80 8.73
CA THR A 32 12.29 7.10 8.49
C THR A 32 13.16 7.02 7.24
N ASN A 33 13.03 7.98 6.33
CA ASN A 33 13.97 8.13 5.22
C ASN A 33 15.09 9.10 5.63
N GLU A 34 16.30 8.58 5.81
CA GLU A 34 17.51 9.38 6.09
C GLU A 34 18.31 9.70 4.81
N GLY A 35 17.80 9.31 3.65
CA GLY A 35 18.43 9.59 2.37
C GLY A 35 18.02 10.94 1.78
N GLU A 36 18.93 11.52 1.00
CA GLU A 36 18.74 12.81 0.31
C GLU A 36 17.75 12.77 -0.87
N ARG A 37 17.26 11.58 -1.23
CA ARG A 37 16.39 11.37 -2.40
C ARG A 37 15.04 10.82 -1.95
N THR A 38 14.01 11.16 -2.72
CA THR A 38 12.66 10.62 -2.51
C THR A 38 12.63 9.13 -2.81
N ILE A 39 11.82 8.39 -2.05
CA ILE A 39 11.68 6.93 -2.17
C ILE A 39 10.18 6.60 -2.12
N GLN A 40 9.73 5.78 -3.06
CA GLN A 40 8.39 5.22 -3.11
C GLN A 40 8.49 3.71 -3.24
N ILE A 41 7.62 2.99 -2.53
CA ILE A 41 7.61 1.53 -2.47
C ILE A 41 6.26 1.04 -2.98
N GLY A 42 6.28 -0.01 -3.82
CA GLY A 42 5.07 -0.65 -4.34
C GLY A 42 4.53 -1.71 -3.37
N SER A 43 3.22 -1.96 -3.44
CA SER A 43 2.49 -2.83 -2.49
C SER A 43 2.87 -4.31 -2.47
N HIS A 44 3.69 -4.78 -3.41
CA HIS A 44 4.13 -6.18 -3.51
C HIS A 44 5.66 -6.30 -3.46
N PHE A 45 6.35 -5.21 -3.15
CA PHE A 45 7.78 -5.25 -2.95
C PHE A 45 8.07 -5.84 -1.58
N HIS A 46 9.02 -6.77 -1.48
CA HIS A 46 9.40 -7.37 -0.21
C HIS A 46 9.96 -6.28 0.72
N PHE A 47 9.21 -5.88 1.74
CA PHE A 47 9.49 -4.66 2.50
C PHE A 47 10.84 -4.73 3.22
N PHE A 48 11.28 -5.93 3.59
CA PHE A 48 12.63 -6.21 4.11
C PHE A 48 13.76 -5.71 3.20
N GLU A 49 13.58 -5.79 1.88
CA GLU A 49 14.60 -5.51 0.86
C GLU A 49 14.59 -4.06 0.36
N VAL A 50 13.74 -3.19 0.94
CA VAL A 50 13.64 -1.80 0.50
C VAL A 50 14.95 -1.05 0.71
N ASN A 51 15.06 0.09 0.04
CA ASN A 51 16.24 0.95 0.04
C ASN A 51 16.87 1.08 1.44
N LYS A 52 18.20 0.95 1.50
CA LYS A 52 18.99 0.94 2.74
C LYS A 52 18.93 2.24 3.52
N SER A 53 18.60 3.37 2.89
CA SER A 53 18.41 4.64 3.59
C SER A 53 17.09 4.74 4.36
N LEU A 54 16.19 3.75 4.21
CA LEU A 54 15.02 3.62 5.08
C LEU A 54 15.43 2.87 6.36
N VAL A 55 15.23 3.55 7.49
CA VAL A 55 15.55 3.06 8.83
C VAL A 55 14.25 2.63 9.53
N PHE A 56 14.22 1.35 9.93
CA PHE A 56 13.14 0.67 10.64
C PHE A 56 13.68 -0.69 11.14
N GLU A 57 12.92 -1.40 11.98
CA GLU A 57 13.25 -2.76 12.42
C GLU A 57 13.01 -3.74 11.26
N ARG A 58 14.08 -4.20 10.63
CA ARG A 58 13.99 -4.92 9.34
C ARG A 58 13.42 -6.31 9.53
N GLU A 59 13.81 -7.02 10.57
CA GLU A 59 13.43 -8.39 10.85
C GLU A 59 11.90 -8.56 10.93
N SER A 60 11.17 -7.57 11.46
CA SER A 60 9.70 -7.52 11.50
C SER A 60 9.05 -7.45 10.13
N ALA A 61 9.78 -6.93 9.13
CA ALA A 61 9.32 -6.85 7.74
C ALA A 61 9.66 -8.10 6.90
N PHE A 62 10.35 -9.10 7.48
CA PHE A 62 10.72 -10.31 6.74
C PHE A 62 9.47 -11.11 6.32
N GLY A 63 9.33 -11.34 5.02
CA GLY A 63 8.15 -11.98 4.42
C GLY A 63 6.93 -11.07 4.29
N MET A 64 7.06 -9.76 4.55
CA MET A 64 5.99 -8.77 4.46
C MET A 64 6.13 -7.89 3.19
N HIS A 65 5.04 -7.26 2.77
CA HIS A 65 4.95 -6.33 1.65
C HIS A 65 4.02 -5.16 1.98
#